data_AF-A0A448TZL7-F1
#
_entry.id   AF-A0A448TZL7-F1
#
_cell.length_a   1.000
_cell.length_b   1.000
_cell.length_c   1.000
_cell.angle_alpha   90.00
_cell.angle_beta   90.00
_cell.angle_gamma   90.00
#
_symmetry.space_group_name_H-M   'P 1'
#
loop_
_entity.id
_entity.type
_entity.pdbx_description
1 polymer ?
#
loop_
_entity_poly.entity_id
_entity_poly.type
_entity_poly.pdbx_seq_one_letter_code
_entity_poly.pdbx_strand_id
1 'polypeptide(L)'
;MDILKLEQHFYRADMSIFPRLTYLGRKFYKLKSKHVGAAGYIVSRKGIDYILEQLNTYHLSIPIDDLIFEALLKNEDYLVLQMNPAVCIQDFILNKDTNFKSALKGERDIRCTKKIGKQKLKN
;
A
#
# COMPACT_ATOMS: atom_id res chain seq x y z
N MET A 1 -1.39 13.75 9.77
CA MET A 1 -1.37 12.50 8.98
C MET A 1 -0.05 12.40 8.27
N ASP A 2 0.40 11.18 8.03
CA ASP A 2 1.66 10.90 7.35
C ASP A 2 1.37 10.53 5.90
N ILE A 3 0.32 9.74 5.66
CA ILE A 3 -0.15 9.38 4.33
C ILE A 3 -1.67 9.51 4.20
N LEU A 4 -2.11 9.95 3.03
CA LEU A 4 -3.48 9.87 2.56
C LEU A 4 -3.57 8.94 1.35
N LYS A 5 -4.16 7.76 1.52
CA LYS A 5 -4.39 6.78 0.47
C LYS A 5 -5.65 7.14 -0.33
N LEU A 6 -5.49 7.23 -1.65
CA LEU A 6 -6.47 7.73 -2.60
C LEU A 6 -7.12 6.64 -3.45
N GLU A 7 -6.51 5.45 -3.45
CA GLU A 7 -6.97 4.31 -4.24
C GLU A 7 -8.07 3.51 -3.55
N GLN A 8 -8.90 2.86 -4.36
CA GLN A 8 -9.76 1.75 -3.93
C GLN A 8 -9.11 0.43 -4.35
N HIS A 9 -9.10 -0.52 -3.43
CA HIS A 9 -8.69 -1.90 -3.70
C HIS A 9 -9.82 -2.86 -3.30
N PHE A 10 -9.98 -3.98 -3.99
CA PHE A 10 -11.09 -4.91 -3.75
C PHE A 10 -10.92 -5.79 -2.50
N TYR A 11 -9.69 -5.93 -1.97
CA TYR A 11 -9.51 -6.62 -0.70
C TYR A 11 -10.03 -5.78 0.45
N ARG A 12 -10.65 -6.45 1.42
CA ARG A 12 -11.08 -5.83 2.68
C ARG A 12 -9.86 -5.25 3.39
N ALA A 13 -9.94 -3.98 3.75
CA ALA A 13 -8.95 -3.29 4.57
C ALA A 13 -9.50 -3.18 6.00
N ASP A 14 -8.69 -3.50 7.02
CA ASP A 14 -9.06 -3.17 8.40
C ASP A 14 -8.82 -1.68 8.66
N MET A 15 -9.84 -1.03 9.18
CA MET A 15 -9.90 0.42 9.35
C MET A 15 -10.58 0.80 10.67
N SER A 16 -10.47 2.07 11.05
CA SER A 16 -11.30 2.62 12.11
C SER A 16 -12.79 2.47 11.77
N ILE A 17 -13.61 2.20 12.79
CA ILE A 17 -15.07 2.07 12.63
C ILE A 17 -15.66 3.43 12.21
N PHE A 18 -15.19 4.50 12.87
CA PHE A 18 -15.60 5.86 12.58
C PHE A 18 -14.56 6.57 11.71
N PRO A 19 -15.00 7.48 10.81
CA PRO A 19 -14.08 8.32 10.07
C PRO A 19 -13.42 9.31 11.04
N ARG A 20 -12.15 9.61 10.79
CA ARG A 20 -11.40 10.63 11.55
C ARG A 20 -11.77 12.04 11.10
N LEU A 21 -12.15 12.22 9.83
CA LEU A 21 -12.70 13.46 9.29
C LEU A 21 -13.55 13.19 8.04
N THR A 22 -14.34 14.20 7.66
CA THR A 22 -15.11 14.23 6.41
C THR A 22 -14.82 15.53 5.67
N TYR A 23 -14.57 15.46 4.37
CA TYR A 23 -14.28 16.62 3.52
C TYR A 23 -14.83 16.38 2.11
N LEU A 24 -15.57 17.34 1.56
CA LEU A 24 -16.20 17.27 0.24
C LEU A 24 -16.97 15.95 -0.01
N GLY A 25 -17.76 15.50 0.98
CA GLY A 25 -18.53 14.26 0.89
C GLY A 25 -17.70 12.97 0.98
N ARG A 26 -16.38 13.06 1.19
CA ARG A 26 -15.49 11.91 1.38
C ARG A 26 -15.12 11.76 2.83
N LYS A 27 -15.10 10.52 3.29
CA LYS A 27 -14.74 10.10 4.65
C LYS A 27 -13.32 9.55 4.66
N PHE A 28 -12.62 9.80 5.76
CA PHE A 28 -11.22 9.40 5.90
C PHE A 28 -11.07 8.53 7.14
N TYR A 29 -10.67 7.28 6.94
CA TYR A 29 -10.58 6.28 8.00
C TYR A 29 -9.12 5.97 8.34
N LYS A 30 -8.78 5.77 9.62
CA LYS A 30 -7.42 5.31 9.98
C LYS A 30 -7.27 3.88 9.49
N LEU A 31 -6.21 3.62 8.72
CA LEU A 31 -5.86 2.26 8.33
C LEU A 31 -5.20 1.54 9.52
N LYS A 32 -5.64 0.31 9.81
CA LYS A 32 -5.18 -0.47 10.98
C LYS A 32 -4.34 -1.69 10.62
N SER A 33 -4.61 -2.29 9.47
CA SER A 33 -3.90 -3.48 9.01
C SER A 33 -3.23 -3.24 7.66
N LYS A 34 -2.42 -4.22 7.26
CA LYS A 34 -1.90 -4.33 5.91
C LYS A 34 -2.99 -4.02 4.89
N HIS A 35 -2.68 -3.09 3.98
CA HIS A 35 -3.52 -2.83 2.82
C HIS A 35 -2.67 -2.80 1.56
N VAL A 36 -2.83 -3.83 0.74
CA VAL A 36 -2.13 -3.97 -0.54
C VAL A 36 -2.58 -2.88 -1.52
N GLY A 37 -1.72 -2.59 -2.49
CA GLY A 37 -1.96 -1.58 -3.51
C GLY A 37 -1.29 -0.23 -3.19
N ALA A 38 -0.94 0.48 -4.25
CA ALA A 38 -0.21 1.73 -4.21
C ALA A 38 -0.48 2.57 -5.48
N ALA A 39 -1.67 2.48 -6.09
CA ALA A 39 -2.05 3.23 -7.29
C ALA A 39 -1.94 4.73 -7.11
N GLY A 40 -2.32 5.20 -5.92
CA GLY A 40 -2.37 6.61 -5.61
C GLY A 40 -2.44 6.85 -4.11
N TYR A 41 -1.51 7.66 -3.62
CA TYR A 41 -1.49 8.19 -2.27
C TYR A 41 -0.72 9.51 -2.25
N ILE A 42 -0.99 10.32 -1.24
CA ILE A 42 -0.28 11.57 -0.94
C ILE A 42 0.52 11.34 0.33
N VAL A 43 1.79 11.76 0.34
CA VAL A 43 2.66 11.74 1.51
C VAL A 43 2.84 13.17 2.01
N SER A 44 2.64 13.39 3.31
CA SER A 44 2.93 14.69 3.92
C SER A 44 4.43 14.87 4.12
N ARG A 45 4.90 16.11 4.36
CA ARG A 45 6.31 16.37 4.69
C ARG A 45 6.75 15.54 5.92
N LYS A 46 5.96 15.58 7.00
CA LYS A 46 6.20 14.74 8.18
C LYS A 46 6.31 13.25 7.81
N GLY A 47 5.40 12.78 6.96
CA GLY A 47 5.39 11.37 6.55
C GLY A 47 6.62 10.97 5.78
N ILE A 48 7.12 11.80 4.85
CA ILE A 48 8.33 11.47 4.09
C ILE A 48 9.58 11.52 4.97
N ASP A 49 9.68 12.49 5.87
CA ASP A 49 10.79 12.60 6.82
C ASP A 49 10.88 11.33 7.70
N TYR A 50 9.73 10.89 8.23
CA TYR A 50 9.64 9.65 8.99
C TYR A 50 10.00 8.41 8.16
N ILE A 51 9.46 8.28 6.94
CA ILE A 51 9.76 7.12 6.07
C ILE A 51 11.27 7.04 5.76
N LEU A 52 11.91 8.18 5.47
CA LEU A 52 13.35 8.24 5.21
C LEU A 52 14.19 7.82 6.42
N GLU A 53 13.80 8.25 7.62
CA GLU A 53 14.43 7.80 8.86
C GLU A 53 14.33 6.27 9.02
N GLN A 54 13.14 5.71 8.78
CA GLN A 54 12.91 4.26 8.89
C GLN A 54 13.70 3.46 7.85
N LEU A 55 13.92 3.99 6.64
CA LEU A 55 14.70 3.30 5.61
C LEU A 55 16.14 3.02 6.04
N ASN A 56 16.73 3.87 6.89
CA ASN A 56 18.05 3.61 7.49
C ASN A 56 18.05 2.38 8.41
N THR A 57 16.93 2.12 9.09
CA THR A 57 16.75 0.98 10.01
C THR A 57 16.42 -0.32 9.28
N TYR A 58 15.57 -0.27 8.24
CA TYR A 58 15.12 -1.47 7.52
C TYR A 58 16.07 -1.95 6.41
N HIS A 59 17.17 -1.21 6.14
CA HIS A 59 18.19 -1.55 5.16
C HIS A 59 17.64 -1.97 3.77
N LEU A 60 16.59 -1.30 3.28
CA LEU A 60 15.95 -1.58 1.97
C LEU A 60 15.57 -3.05 1.72
N SER A 61 15.41 -3.84 2.79
CA SER A 61 15.19 -5.29 2.70
C SER A 61 13.78 -5.69 2.26
N ILE A 62 12.82 -4.76 2.36
CA ILE A 62 11.42 -4.96 1.99
C ILE A 62 10.99 -3.94 0.94
N PRO A 63 9.99 -4.27 0.08
CA PRO A 63 9.38 -3.29 -0.82
C PRO A 63 8.87 -2.07 -0.07
N ILE A 64 9.02 -0.89 -0.66
CA ILE A 64 8.60 0.38 -0.04
C ILE A 64 7.10 0.40 0.29
N ASP A 65 6.27 -0.21 -0.55
CA ASP A 65 4.83 -0.29 -0.31
C ASP A 65 4.50 -1.16 0.91
N ASP A 66 5.25 -2.26 1.13
CA ASP A 66 5.10 -3.11 2.33
C ASP A 66 5.64 -2.39 3.58
N LEU A 67 6.71 -1.60 3.46
CA LEU A 67 7.17 -0.75 4.57
C LEU A 67 6.05 0.20 4.99
N ILE A 68 5.54 0.97 4.04
CA ILE A 68 4.57 2.05 4.24
C ILE A 68 3.21 1.53 4.72
N PHE A 69 2.65 0.52 4.04
CA PHE A 69 1.27 0.06 4.26
C PHE A 69 1.15 -1.23 5.07
N GLU A 70 2.22 -1.67 5.74
CA GLU A 70 2.19 -2.80 6.67
C GLU A 70 3.14 -2.61 7.86
N ALA A 71 4.45 -2.46 7.61
CA ALA A 71 5.42 -2.46 8.71
C ALA A 71 5.29 -1.23 9.60
N LEU A 72 5.17 -0.03 9.01
CA LEU A 72 5.05 1.23 9.73
C LEU A 72 3.68 1.42 10.39
N LEU A 73 2.64 0.71 9.95
CA LEU A 73 1.31 0.76 10.58
C LEU A 73 1.31 0.26 12.03
N LYS A 74 2.33 -0.51 12.43
CA LYS A 74 2.52 -0.98 13.81
C LYS A 74 2.93 0.15 14.76
N ASN A 75 3.39 1.28 14.23
CA ASN A 75 3.72 2.46 15.02
C ASN A 75 2.47 3.34 15.18
N GLU A 76 2.07 3.60 16.42
CA GLU A 76 0.90 4.45 16.71
C GLU A 76 1.08 5.92 16.29
N ASP A 77 2.32 6.41 16.22
CA ASP A 77 2.64 7.78 15.79
C ASP A 77 2.61 7.95 14.25
N TYR A 78 2.47 6.83 13.53
CA TYR A 78 2.36 6.79 12.08
C TYR A 78 0.89 6.66 11.65
N LEU A 79 0.38 7.70 10.98
CA LEU A 79 -1.02 7.82 10.62
C LEU A 79 -1.22 7.75 9.11
N VAL A 80 -1.77 6.63 8.66
CA VAL A 80 -2.31 6.46 7.30
C VAL A 80 -3.82 6.61 7.31
N LEU A 81 -4.33 7.50 6.46
CA LEU A 81 -5.76 7.68 6.23
C LEU A 81 -6.18 7.11 4.89
N GLN A 82 -7.25 6.32 4.87
CA GLN A 82 -7.90 5.83 3.66
C GLN A 82 -9.10 6.71 3.31
N MET A 83 -9.12 7.26 2.10
CA MET A 83 -10.25 8.00 1.57
C MET A 83 -11.36 7.05 1.09
N ASN A 84 -12.62 7.38 1.39
CA ASN A 84 -13.80 6.66 0.92
C ASN A 84 -14.96 7.63 0.64
N PRO A 85 -15.55 7.65 -0.57
CA PRO A 85 -15.14 6.90 -1.76
C PRO A 85 -13.73 7.28 -2.20
N ALA A 86 -13.01 6.35 -2.80
CA ALA A 86 -11.69 6.63 -3.36
C ALA A 86 -11.79 7.44 -4.65
N VAL A 87 -10.67 7.99 -5.13
CA VAL A 87 -10.62 8.81 -6.36
C VAL A 87 -9.95 8.09 -7.53
N CYS A 88 -9.21 7.02 -7.26
CA CYS A 88 -8.58 6.21 -8.29
C CYS A 88 -8.68 4.71 -7.99
N ILE A 89 -8.45 3.90 -9.01
CA ILE A 89 -8.39 2.45 -8.97
C ILE A 89 -7.27 2.01 -9.92
N GLN A 90 -6.59 0.90 -9.63
CA GLN A 90 -5.55 0.40 -10.54
C GLN A 90 -6.19 -0.11 -11.82
N ASP A 91 -5.51 0.11 -12.94
CA ASP A 91 -6.02 -0.28 -14.26
C ASP A 91 -6.32 -1.78 -14.34
N PHE A 92 -5.44 -2.66 -13.84
CA PHE A 92 -5.68 -4.11 -13.83
C PHE A 92 -6.83 -4.57 -12.93
N ILE A 93 -7.28 -3.70 -12.04
CA ILE A 93 -8.44 -3.94 -11.17
C ILE A 93 -9.72 -3.53 -11.91
N LEU A 94 -9.66 -2.42 -12.66
CA LEU A 94 -10.78 -1.87 -13.42
C LEU A 94 -11.02 -2.63 -14.72
N ASN A 95 -9.95 -2.92 -15.46
CA ASN A 95 -9.95 -3.52 -16.79
C ASN A 95 -9.45 -4.97 -16.70
N LYS A 96 -10.19 -5.91 -17.29
CA LYS A 96 -9.82 -7.35 -17.29
C LYS A 96 -9.15 -7.79 -18.58
N ASP A 97 -9.50 -7.16 -19.70
CA ASP A 97 -9.12 -7.62 -21.03
C ASP A 97 -7.87 -6.90 -21.58
N THR A 98 -7.73 -5.60 -21.29
CA THR A 98 -6.61 -4.79 -21.75
C THR A 98 -6.06 -3.95 -20.61
N ASN A 99 -4.83 -4.25 -20.20
CA ASN A 99 -4.14 -3.58 -19.10
C ASN A 99 -2.94 -2.76 -19.58
N PHE A 100 -2.63 -1.69 -18.87
CA PHE A 100 -1.40 -0.93 -19.03
C PHE A 100 -0.19 -1.84 -18.86
N LYS A 101 0.79 -1.66 -19.75
CA LYS A 101 2.05 -2.39 -19.69
C LYS A 101 2.82 -1.96 -18.44
N SER A 102 3.01 -2.90 -17.52
CA SER A 102 3.84 -2.67 -16.35
C SER A 102 5.32 -2.83 -16.70
N ALA A 103 6.12 -1.79 -16.45
CA ALA A 103 7.59 -1.86 -16.56
C ALA A 103 8.20 -2.92 -15.63
N LEU A 104 7.58 -3.19 -14.49
CA LEU A 104 8.06 -4.14 -13.48
C LEU A 104 7.47 -5.56 -13.63
N LYS A 105 6.79 -5.88 -14.75
CA LYS A 105 6.07 -7.17 -14.87
C LYS A 105 7.04 -8.34 -15.02
N GLY A 106 8.04 -8.20 -15.90
CA GLY A 106 9.02 -9.27 -16.14
C GLY A 106 9.80 -9.66 -14.88
N GLU A 107 10.27 -8.67 -14.10
CA GLU A 107 10.98 -8.93 -12.84
C GLU A 107 10.10 -9.65 -11.81
N ARG A 108 8.81 -9.29 -11.72
CA ARG A 108 7.83 -9.97 -10.86
C ARG A 108 7.67 -11.44 -11.22
N ASP A 109 7.52 -11.73 -12.52
CA ASP A 109 7.32 -13.11 -13.01
C ASP A 109 8.55 -13.98 -12.70
N ILE A 110 9.77 -13.44 -12.83
CA ILE A 110 11.02 -14.12 -12.44
C ILE A 110 11.06 -14.41 -10.93
N ARG A 111 10.62 -13.47 -10.10
CA ARG A 111 10.62 -13.64 -8.63
C ARG A 111 9.62 -14.72 -8.20
N CYS A 112 8.45 -14.77 -8.83
CA CYS A 112 7.42 -15.78 -8.58
C CYS A 112 7.88 -17.18 -8.98
N THR A 113 8.49 -17.33 -10.15
CA THR A 113 9.02 -18.63 -10.62
C THR A 113 10.16 -19.16 -9.74
N LYS A 114 11.08 -18.31 -9.27
CA LYS A 114 12.14 -18.69 -8.31
C LYS A 114 11.62 -19.15 -6.94
N LYS A 115 10.49 -18.61 -6.46
CA LYS A 115 9.85 -19.08 -5.21
C LYS A 115 9.27 -20.49 -5.34
N ILE A 116 8.67 -20.81 -6.49
CA ILE A 116 8.12 -22.15 -6.78
C ILE A 116 9.26 -23.20 -6.84
N GLY A 117 10.41 -22.84 -7.42
CA GLY A 117 11.59 -23.72 -7.46
C GLY A 117 12.14 -24.08 -6.07
N LYS A 118 12.16 -23.12 -5.12
CA LYS A 118 12.66 -23.37 -3.76
C LYS A 118 11.72 -24.20 -2.87
N GLN A 119 10.42 -24.25 -3.19
CA GLN A 119 9.46 -25.10 -2.47
C GLN A 119 9.56 -26.59 -2.87
N LYS A 120 10.10 -26.91 -4.05
CA LYS A 120 10.24 -28.30 -4.53
C LYS A 120 11.49 -29.04 -4.03
N LEU A 121 12.41 -28.37 -3.33
CA LEU A 121 13.64 -28.98 -2.76
C LEU A 121 13.54 -29.31 -1.26
N LYS A 122 12.34 -29.34 -0.69
CA LYS A 122 12.09 -29.88 0.66
C LYS A 122 11.13 -31.06 0.57
N ASN A 123 11.59 -32.16 -0.02
CA ASN A 123 11.02 -33.50 0.15
C ASN A 123 12.18 -34.48 0.29
#